data_AF-A0A2E7VI72-F1
#
_entry.id   AF-A0A2E7VI72-F1
#
_cell.length_a   1.000
_cell.length_b   1.000
_cell.length_c   1.000
_cell.angle_alpha   90.00
_cell.angle_beta   90.00
_cell.angle_gamma   90.00
#
_symmetry.space_group_name_H-M   'P 1'
#
loop_
_entity.id
_entity.type
_entity.pdbx_description
1 polymer ?
#
loop_
_entity_poly.entity_id
_entity_poly.type
_entity_poly.pdbx_seq_one_letter_code
_entity_poly.pdbx_strand_id
1 'polypeptide(L)' 'METYAKQLKDIIGGLTGILIAAVGLFVIVRVIFGGGEDTPDVIGNIQDIVGGFVGADASLAGLVTLLIILAIFGRK' A
#
# COMPACT_ATOMS: atom_id res chain seq x y z
N MET A 1 -28.97 3.99 -17.97
CA MET A 1 -28.28 4.19 -16.68
C MET A 1 -27.16 3.17 -16.45
N GLU A 2 -27.36 1.89 -16.78
CA GLU A 2 -26.34 0.83 -16.60
C GLU A 2 -25.04 1.06 -17.39
N THR A 3 -25.11 1.63 -18.60
CA THR A 3 -23.94 1.94 -19.43
C THR A 3 -23.00 2.95 -18.76
N TYR A 4 -23.56 3.99 -18.14
CA TYR A 4 -22.77 5.02 -17.44
C TYR A 4 -22.14 4.47 -16.17
N ALA A 5 -22.85 3.61 -15.44
CA ALA A 5 -22.31 2.93 -14.26
C ALA A 5 -21.12 2.01 -14.62
N LYS A 6 -21.21 1.29 -15.75
CA LYS A 6 -20.12 0.44 -16.23
C LYS A 6 -18.91 1.25 -16.67
N GLN A 7 -19.11 2.31 -17.46
CA GLN A 7 -18.01 3.21 -17.87
C GLN A 7 -17.32 3.85 -16.66
N LEU A 8 -18.09 4.29 -15.66
CA LEU A 8 -17.53 4.83 -14.43
C LEU A 8 -16.71 3.79 -13.66
N LYS A 9 -17.20 2.56 -13.55
CA LYS A 9 -16.47 1.45 -12.92
C LYS A 9 -15.16 1.15 -13.64
N ASP A 10 -15.17 1.14 -14.97
CA ASP A 10 -13.98 0.86 -15.78
C ASP A 10 -12.93 1.97 -15.62
N ILE A 11 -13.37 3.24 -15.59
CA ILE A 11 -12.49 4.40 -15.34
C ILE A 11 -11.86 4.32 -13.94
N ILE A 12 -12.67 4.06 -12.90
CA ILE A 12 -12.20 3.95 -11.52
C ILE A 12 -11.23 2.78 -11.37
N GLY A 13 -11.53 1.64 -12.01
CA GLY A 13 -10.66 0.46 -12.01
C GLY A 13 -9.32 0.75 -12.68
N GLY A 14 -9.34 1.39 -13.85
CA GLY A 14 -8.14 1.80 -14.57
C GLY A 14 -7.28 2.78 -13.76
N LEU A 15 -7.91 3.80 -13.17
CA LEU A 15 -7.21 4.77 -12.32
C LEU A 15 -6.61 4.10 -11.08
N THR A 16 -7.34 3.19 -10.43
CA THR A 16 -6.85 2.43 -9.27
C THR A 16 -5.61 1.62 -9.63
N GLY A 17 -5.61 0.95 -10.79
CA GLY A 17 -4.44 0.21 -11.28
C GLY A 17 -3.22 1.11 -11.46
N ILE A 18 -3.40 2.29 -12.05
CA ILE A 18 -2.32 3.28 -12.25
C ILE A 18 -1.78 3.77 -10.90
N LEU A 19 -2.66 4.10 -9.95
CA LEU A 19 -2.26 4.61 -8.64
C LEU A 19 -1.50 3.54 -7.83
N ILE A 20 -1.95 2.28 -7.87
CA ILE A 20 -1.24 1.17 -7.22
C ILE A 20 0.15 0.98 -7.82
N ALA A 21 0.27 1.02 -9.16
CA ALA A 21 1.56 0.91 -9.83
C ALA A 21 2.50 2.07 -9.47
N ALA A 22 1.99 3.29 -9.39
CA ALA A 22 2.75 4.46 -8.97
C ALA A 22 3.25 4.32 -7.53
N VAL A 23 2.40 3.91 -6.58
CA VAL A 23 2.79 3.63 -5.18
C VAL A 23 3.88 2.56 -5.13
N GLY A 24 3.71 1.45 -5.86
CA GLY A 24 4.71 0.39 -5.94
C GLY A 24 6.06 0.87 -6.47
N LEU A 25 6.05 1.71 -7.52
CA LEU A 25 7.27 2.32 -8.06
C LEU A 25 7.96 3.21 -7.02
N PHE A 26 7.21 4.06 -6.30
CA PHE A 26 7.79 4.91 -5.26
C PHE A 26 8.36 4.10 -4.09
N VAL A 27 7.74 2.98 -3.71
CA VAL A 27 8.31 2.06 -2.71
C VAL A 27 9.66 1.53 -3.19
N ILE A 28 9.78 1.10 -4.45
CA ILE A 28 11.04 0.62 -5.03
C ILE A 28 12.09 1.73 -5.04
N VAL A 29 11.73 2.94 -5.48
CA VAL A 29 12.64 4.11 -5.48
C VAL A 29 13.19 4.34 -4.07
N ARG A 30 12.34 4.29 -3.05
CA ARG A 30 12.75 4.54 -1.66
C ARG A 30 13.65 3.42 -1.10
N VAL A 31 13.51 2.19 -1.59
CA VAL A 31 14.39 1.06 -1.23
C VAL A 31 15.77 1.19 -1.87
N ILE A 32 15.84 1.61 -3.15
CA ILE A 32 17.10 1.71 -3.90
C ILE A 32 17.87 2.98 -3.56
N PHE A 33 17.18 4.12 -3.52
CA PHE A 33 17.79 5.44 -3.38
C PHE A 33 17.72 5.99 -1.96
N GLY A 34 17.02 5.32 -1.04
CA GLY A 34 16.78 5.80 0.31
C GLY A 34 15.69 6.89 0.36
N GLY A 35 15.54 7.53 1.52
CA GLY A 35 14.65 8.68 1.70
C GLY A 35 15.41 10.00 1.59
N GLY A 36 14.81 10.99 0.93
CA GLY A 36 15.26 12.38 0.90
C GLY A 36 14.08 13.34 0.92
N GLU A 37 14.34 14.63 1.18
CA GLU A 37 13.31 15.67 1.26
C GLU A 37 12.49 15.81 -0.05
N ASP A 38 13.10 15.47 -1.19
CA ASP A 38 12.48 15.56 -2.51
C ASP A 38 11.67 14.30 -2.93
N THR A 39 11.70 13.25 -2.11
CA THR A 39 10.99 11.99 -2.42
C THR A 39 9.70 11.89 -1.61
N PRO A 40 8.55 11.55 -2.24
CA PRO A 40 7.31 11.32 -1.50
C PRO A 40 7.51 10.27 -0.41
N ASP A 41 7.08 10.59 0.82
CA ASP A 41 7.20 9.68 1.95
C ASP A 41 6.13 8.58 1.92
N VAL A 42 6.21 7.69 0.93
CA VAL A 42 5.21 6.64 0.73
C VAL A 42 5.22 5.61 1.87
N ILE A 43 6.38 5.31 2.46
CA ILE A 43 6.47 4.38 3.59
C ILE A 43 5.86 5.00 4.85
N GLY A 44 6.16 6.25 5.17
CA GLY A 44 5.55 6.97 6.31
C GLY A 44 4.04 7.08 6.14
N ASN A 45 3.55 7.47 4.96
CA ASN A 45 2.12 7.51 4.68
C ASN A 45 1.44 6.14 4.87
N ILE A 46 2.08 5.04 4.45
CA ILE A 46 1.57 3.68 4.67
C ILE A 46 1.58 3.34 6.17
N GLN A 47 2.63 3.71 6.90
CA GLN A 47 2.74 3.48 8.34
C GLN A 47 1.65 4.23 9.12
N ASP A 48 1.36 5.49 8.76
CA ASP A 48 0.30 6.29 9.38
C ASP A 48 -1.08 5.67 9.18
N ILE A 49 -1.36 5.18 7.97
CA ILE A 49 -2.60 4.44 7.68
C ILE A 49 -2.69 3.21 8.58
N VAL A 50 -1.62 2.40 8.65
CA VAL A 50 -1.60 1.18 9.47
C VAL A 50 -1.73 1.50 10.97
N GLY A 51 -1.07 2.54 11.46
CA GLY A 51 -1.19 3.02 12.84
C GLY A 51 -2.62 3.46 13.17
N GLY A 52 -3.32 4.08 12.22
CA GLY A 52 -4.75 4.42 12.36
C GLY A 52 -5.67 3.19 12.47
N PHE A 53 -5.33 2.08 11.83
CA PHE A 53 -6.15 0.85 11.86
C PHE A 53 -5.90 -0.04 13.08
N VAL A 54 -4.66 -0.16 13.53
CA VAL A 54 -4.27 -1.14 14.56
C VAL A 54 -4.07 -0.48 15.93
N GLY A 55 -3.84 0.84 15.98
CA GLY A 55 -3.62 1.63 17.21
C GLY A 55 -2.26 2.34 17.19
N ALA A 56 -2.12 3.39 18.01
CA ALA A 56 -0.94 4.27 18.02
C ALA A 56 0.40 3.56 18.28
N ASP A 57 0.38 2.40 18.93
CA ASP A 57 1.57 1.59 19.21
C ASP A 57 1.82 0.48 18.17
N ALA A 58 0.98 0.41 17.13
CA ALA A 58 1.11 -0.60 16.11
C ALA A 58 2.16 -0.20 15.07
N SER A 59 3.22 -1.00 14.97
CA SER A 59 4.23 -0.84 13.94
C SER A 59 3.92 -1.68 12.70
N LEU A 60 4.26 -1.15 11.53
CA LEU A 60 4.26 -1.91 10.27
C LEU A 60 5.13 -3.18 10.39
N ALA A 61 6.22 -3.11 11.16
CA ALA A 61 7.07 -4.26 11.46
C ALA A 61 6.31 -5.38 12.19
N GLY A 62 5.45 -5.04 13.17
CA GLY A 62 4.57 -6.00 13.85
C GLY A 62 3.58 -6.65 12.88
N LEU A 63 2.99 -5.86 11.97
CA LEU A 63 2.06 -6.37 10.95
C LEU A 63 2.77 -7.32 9.97
N VAL A 64 3.95 -6.95 9.48
CA VAL A 64 4.79 -7.81 8.61
C VAL A 64 5.19 -9.09 9.35
N THR A 65 5.55 -9.00 10.64
CA THR A 65 5.90 -10.17 11.46
C THR A 65 4.72 -11.14 11.57
N LEU A 66 3.51 -10.64 11.82
CA LEU A 66 2.29 -11.46 11.86
C LEU A 66 2.01 -12.13 10.50
N LEU A 67 2.14 -11.39 9.39
CA LEU A 67 1.96 -11.92 8.04
C LEU A 67 2.97 -13.04 7.73
N ILE A 68 4.23 -12.89 8.16
CA ILE A 68 5.24 -13.93 8.01
C ILE A 68 4.85 -15.18 8.82
N ILE A 69 4.44 -15.02 10.08
CA ILE A 69 3.97 -16.13 10.92
C ILE A 69 2.79 -16.84 10.24
N LEU A 70 1.77 -16.09 9.81
CA LEU A 70 0.60 -16.66 9.12
C LEU A 70 1.00 -17.36 7.82
N ALA A 71 1.93 -16.81 7.04
CA ALA A 71 2.42 -17.45 5.81
C ALA A 71 3.17 -18.76 6.08
N ILE A 72 3.91 -18.84 7.19
CA ILE A 72 4.59 -20.08 7.63
C ILE A 72 3.56 -21.12 8.09
N PHE A 73 2.60 -20.72 8.92
CA PHE A 73 1.56 -21.63 9.44
C PHE A 73 0.54 -22.06 8.37
N GLY A 74 0.32 -21.20 7.36
CA GLY A 74 -0.56 -21.45 6.23
C GLY A 74 0.06 -22.31 5.14
N ARG A 75 1.38 -22.59 5.18
CA ARG A 75 1.99 -23.63 4.35
C ARG A 75 1.52 -25.00 4.85
N LYS A 76 0.48 -25.51 4.21
CA LYS A 76 0.26 -26.96 4.04
C LYS A 76 0.80 -27.40 2.69
#